data_AF-T0ZV26-F1
#
_entry.id   AF-T0ZV26-F1
#
_cell.length_a   1.000
_cell.length_b   1.000
_cell.length_c   1.000
_cell.angle_alpha   90.00
_cell.angle_beta   90.00
_cell.angle_gamma   90.00
#
_symmetry.space_group_name_H-M   'P 1'
#
loop_
_entity.id
_entity.type
_entity.pdbx_description
1 polymer ?
#
loop_
_entity_poly.entity_id
_entity_poly.type
_entity_poly.pdbx_seq_one_letter_code
_entity_poly.pdbx_strand_id
1 'polypeptide(L)'
;MLPPPHRLSDLDSRSLERVLPRRPLLILPVGALEAHGPHLPLGADLIQAEATADALAERLDALVAPGLAYGVCPGTRRFPGSVSRSLEGLSREVREILGEFFRQGFRRVLVLSGHGDSGHMAALREGARQAAEDHPGLAVAA
;
A
#
# COMPACT_ATOMS: atom_id res chain seq x y z
N MET A 1 -12.16 -14.13 10.71
CA MET A 1 -12.61 -12.85 10.14
C MET A 1 -12.64 -11.81 11.25
N LEU A 2 -11.93 -10.69 11.05
CA LEU A 2 -11.89 -9.59 12.02
C LEU A 2 -13.22 -8.85 12.00
N PRO A 3 -13.72 -8.36 13.15
CA PRO A 3 -14.86 -7.46 13.15
C PRO A 3 -14.45 -6.09 12.57
N PRO A 4 -15.38 -5.34 11.96
CA PRO A 4 -15.12 -3.96 11.53
C PRO A 4 -14.85 -3.04 12.74
N PRO A 5 -14.14 -1.91 12.53
CA PRO A 5 -13.65 -1.42 11.25
C PRO A 5 -12.36 -2.14 10.77
N HIS A 6 -12.20 -2.24 9.45
CA HIS A 6 -11.03 -2.88 8.82
C HIS A 6 -9.92 -1.89 8.46
N ARG A 7 -10.22 -0.59 8.40
CA ARG A 7 -9.22 0.44 8.13
C ARG A 7 -8.44 0.75 9.40
N LEU A 8 -7.12 0.72 9.28
CA LEU A 8 -6.22 1.02 10.39
C LEU A 8 -6.42 2.46 10.90
N SER A 9 -6.77 3.39 10.01
CA SER A 9 -7.09 4.79 10.35
C SER A 9 -8.30 4.95 11.27
N ASP A 10 -9.16 3.93 11.34
CA ASP A 10 -10.44 3.98 12.06
C ASP A 10 -10.35 3.26 13.41
N LEU A 11 -9.21 2.64 13.71
CA LEU A 11 -8.93 1.97 14.98
C LEU A 11 -8.17 2.91 15.92
N ASP A 12 -8.56 2.90 17.19
CA ASP A 12 -7.70 3.43 18.25
C ASP A 12 -6.57 2.44 18.61
N SER A 13 -5.57 2.91 19.36
CA SER A 13 -4.40 2.11 19.72
C SER A 13 -4.71 0.88 20.58
N ARG A 14 -5.75 0.92 21.42
CA ARG A 14 -6.18 -0.22 22.26
C ARG A 14 -6.90 -1.26 21.44
N SER A 15 -7.71 -0.82 20.47
CA SER A 15 -8.36 -1.69 19.51
C SER A 15 -7.32 -2.43 18.65
N LEU A 16 -6.28 -1.74 18.17
CA LEU A 16 -5.17 -2.38 17.45
C LEU A 16 -4.40 -3.38 18.33
N GLU A 17 -4.08 -3.01 19.57
CA GLU A 17 -3.37 -3.89 20.54
C GLU A 17 -4.09 -5.25 20.71
N ARG A 18 -5.43 -5.26 20.70
CA ARG A 18 -6.24 -6.47 20.81
C ARG A 18 -6.24 -7.32 19.53
N VAL A 19 -6.03 -6.71 18.37
CA VAL A 19 -6.09 -7.38 17.06
C VAL A 19 -4.73 -7.97 16.66
N LEU A 20 -3.62 -7.31 17.01
CA LEU A 20 -2.26 -7.72 16.63
C LEU A 20 -1.91 -9.19 16.97
N PRO A 21 -2.30 -9.77 18.13
CA PRO A 21 -2.04 -11.18 18.44
C PRO A 21 -2.64 -12.17 17.44
N ARG A 22 -3.67 -11.76 16.68
CA ARG A 22 -4.28 -12.57 15.61
C ARG A 22 -3.45 -12.61 14.34
N ARG A 23 -2.33 -11.86 14.29
CA ARG A 23 -1.40 -11.76 13.15
C ARG A 23 -2.12 -11.43 11.82
N PRO A 24 -2.91 -10.34 11.80
CA PRO A 24 -3.65 -9.96 10.60
C PRO A 24 -2.71 -9.72 9.42
N LEU A 25 -3.22 -9.92 8.21
CA LEU A 25 -2.60 -9.38 7.02
C LEU A 25 -2.74 -7.87 7.05
N LEU A 26 -1.67 -7.13 6.86
CA LEU A 26 -1.78 -5.71 6.54
C LEU A 26 -1.80 -5.54 5.02
N ILE A 27 -2.75 -4.80 4.48
CA ILE A 27 -2.78 -4.42 3.07
C ILE A 27 -2.37 -2.96 2.99
N LEU A 28 -1.33 -2.65 2.23
CA LEU A 28 -0.89 -1.29 1.92
C LEU A 28 -1.30 -0.95 0.48
N PRO A 29 -2.38 -0.19 0.28
CA PRO A 29 -2.78 0.27 -1.05
C PRO A 29 -1.77 1.27 -1.59
N VAL A 30 -1.40 1.14 -2.86
CA VAL A 30 -0.51 2.09 -3.53
C VAL A 30 -1.06 2.39 -4.93
N GLY A 31 -1.14 3.66 -5.29
CA GLY A 31 -1.55 4.09 -6.62
C GLY A 31 -0.58 5.11 -7.21
N ALA A 32 -1.07 5.85 -8.20
CA ALA A 32 -0.45 7.06 -8.70
C ALA A 32 -1.52 8.14 -8.95
N LEU A 33 -1.08 9.40 -8.95
CA LEU A 33 -1.90 10.51 -9.43
C LEU A 33 -1.52 10.76 -10.88
N GLU A 34 -2.35 10.32 -11.81
CA GLU A 34 -2.07 10.39 -13.25
C GLU A 34 -3.29 10.53 -14.15
N ALA A 35 -3.06 10.94 -15.39
CA ALA A 35 -4.10 11.08 -16.40
C ALA A 35 -4.58 9.72 -16.93
N HIS A 36 -5.89 9.47 -16.82
CA HIS A 36 -6.58 8.29 -17.35
C HIS A 36 -7.57 8.65 -18.48
N GLY A 37 -7.26 9.70 -19.25
CA GLY A 37 -8.16 10.27 -20.25
C GLY A 37 -9.28 11.11 -19.62
N PRO A 38 -10.23 11.64 -20.43
CA PRO A 38 -11.19 12.65 -19.98
C PRO A 38 -12.37 12.08 -19.16
N HIS A 39 -12.47 10.76 -19.01
CA HIS A 39 -13.61 10.06 -18.42
C HIS A 39 -13.32 9.49 -17.02
N LEU A 40 -12.06 9.52 -16.58
CA LEU A 40 -11.64 8.98 -15.29
C LEU A 40 -10.93 10.06 -14.45
N PRO A 41 -11.05 10.00 -13.11
CA PRO A 41 -10.37 10.93 -12.22
C PRO A 41 -8.86 10.67 -12.22
N LEU A 42 -8.07 11.68 -11.84
CA LEU A 42 -6.61 11.56 -11.74
C LEU A 42 -6.14 10.54 -10.69
N GLY A 43 -6.98 10.23 -9.70
CA GLY A 43 -6.66 9.30 -8.62
C GLY A 43 -7.21 7.89 -8.82
N ALA A 44 -7.57 7.51 -10.06
CA ALA A 44 -8.23 6.24 -10.33
C ALA A 44 -7.44 5.05 -9.77
N ASP A 45 -6.11 5.07 -9.92
CA ASP A 45 -5.23 4.02 -9.41
C ASP A 45 -5.41 3.78 -7.90
N LEU A 46 -5.37 4.83 -7.07
CA LEU A 46 -5.53 4.66 -5.63
C LEU A 46 -6.95 4.24 -5.26
N ILE A 47 -7.97 4.83 -5.91
CA ILE A 47 -9.38 4.48 -5.69
C ILE A 47 -9.59 2.97 -5.93
N GLN A 48 -9.03 2.42 -7.01
CA GLN A 48 -9.14 1.00 -7.33
C GLN A 48 -8.38 0.13 -6.32
N ALA A 49 -7.18 0.53 -5.91
CA ALA A 49 -6.39 -0.19 -4.92
C ALA A 49 -7.10 -0.26 -3.56
N GLU A 50 -7.64 0.87 -3.09
CA GLU A 50 -8.37 0.96 -1.82
C GLU A 50 -9.66 0.15 -1.86
N ALA A 51 -10.47 0.27 -2.92
CA ALA A 51 -11.70 -0.52 -3.05
C ALA A 51 -11.42 -2.03 -3.07
N THR A 52 -10.32 -2.44 -3.73
CA THR A 52 -9.89 -3.84 -3.73
C THR A 52 -9.40 -4.27 -2.33
N ALA A 53 -8.65 -3.42 -1.63
CA ALA A 53 -8.18 -3.69 -0.27
C ALA A 53 -9.33 -3.84 0.73
N ASP A 54 -10.35 -2.97 0.66
CA ASP A 54 -11.55 -3.05 1.49
C ASP A 54 -12.29 -4.38 1.25
N ALA A 55 -12.53 -4.74 -0.01
CA ALA A 55 -13.18 -6.01 -0.37
C ALA A 55 -12.39 -7.25 0.07
N LEU A 56 -11.05 -7.18 0.08
CA LEU A 56 -10.20 -8.23 0.62
C LEU A 56 -10.28 -8.32 2.14
N ALA A 57 -10.35 -7.18 2.84
CA ALA A 57 -10.45 -7.16 4.30
C ALA A 57 -11.80 -7.69 4.82
N GLU A 58 -12.86 -7.55 4.04
CA GLU A 58 -14.16 -8.20 4.28
C GLU A 58 -14.16 -9.72 4.08
N ARG A 59 -13.06 -10.32 3.59
CA ARG A 59 -12.98 -11.76 3.31
C ARG A 59 -11.81 -12.45 3.99
N LEU A 60 -10.87 -11.68 4.52
CA LEU A 60 -9.63 -12.15 5.13
C LEU A 60 -9.51 -11.59 6.55
N ASP A 61 -8.68 -12.21 7.38
CA ASP A 61 -8.22 -11.56 8.62
C ASP A 61 -7.18 -10.49 8.26
N ALA A 62 -7.66 -9.34 7.78
CA ALA A 62 -6.82 -8.25 7.29
C ALA A 62 -7.24 -6.86 7.80
N LEU A 63 -6.26 -5.95 7.82
CA LEU A 63 -6.44 -4.52 8.02
C LEU A 63 -5.89 -3.75 6.82
N VAL A 64 -6.50 -2.62 6.49
CA VAL A 64 -6.09 -1.74 5.39
C VAL A 64 -5.35 -0.53 5.96
N ALA A 65 -4.08 -0.36 5.58
CA ALA A 65 -3.29 0.84 5.91
C ALA A 65 -3.74 2.04 5.06
N PRO A 66 -3.44 3.29 5.50
CA PRO A 66 -3.59 4.46 4.64
C PRO A 66 -2.84 4.27 3.32
N GLY A 67 -3.50 4.56 2.21
CA GLY A 67 -2.93 4.35 0.88
C GLY A 67 -1.92 5.41 0.46
N LEU A 68 -0.99 5.03 -0.42
CA LEU A 68 -0.02 5.95 -1.01
C LEU A 68 -0.54 6.48 -2.35
N ALA A 69 -0.80 7.79 -2.40
CA ALA A 69 -1.44 8.44 -3.55
C ALA A 69 -0.49 8.81 -4.71
N TYR A 70 0.82 8.82 -4.47
CA TYR A 70 1.80 9.26 -5.46
C TYR A 70 2.73 8.12 -5.86
N GLY A 71 2.71 7.76 -7.14
CA GLY A 71 3.44 6.64 -7.71
C GLY A 71 4.47 7.06 -8.75
N VAL A 72 4.96 6.09 -9.53
CA VAL A 72 5.92 6.30 -10.61
C VAL A 72 5.14 6.23 -11.92
N CYS A 73 4.85 7.38 -12.52
CA CYS A 73 4.03 7.49 -13.72
C CYS A 73 4.70 8.37 -14.79
N PRO A 74 5.91 8.02 -15.27
CA PRO A 74 6.65 8.86 -16.20
C PRO A 74 5.93 9.06 -17.53
N GLY A 75 5.18 8.05 -17.99
CA GLY A 75 4.46 8.06 -19.26
C GLY A 75 3.34 9.10 -19.34
N THR A 76 2.79 9.54 -18.20
CA THR A 76 1.66 10.48 -18.13
C THR A 76 2.06 11.89 -17.66
N ARG A 77 3.35 12.14 -17.37
CA ARG A 77 3.88 13.43 -16.88
C ARG A 77 3.51 14.64 -17.74
N ARG A 78 3.33 14.45 -19.05
CA ARG A 78 2.97 15.52 -19.99
C ARG A 78 1.53 16.03 -19.81
N PHE A 79 0.68 15.28 -19.12
CA PHE A 79 -0.72 15.63 -18.92
C PHE A 79 -0.89 16.43 -17.62
N PRO A 80 -1.71 17.49 -17.62
CA PRO A 80 -1.98 18.28 -16.42
C PRO A 80 -2.52 17.42 -15.27
N GLY A 81 -1.97 17.61 -14.08
CA GLY A 81 -2.38 16.89 -12.87
C GLY A 81 -1.61 15.60 -12.59
N SER A 82 -0.88 15.05 -13.57
CA SER A 82 -0.01 13.89 -13.32
C SER A 82 1.21 14.26 -12.47
N VAL A 83 1.43 13.55 -11.37
CA VAL A 83 2.55 13.77 -10.44
C VAL A 83 3.34 12.48 -10.24
N SER A 84 4.50 12.40 -10.90
CA SER A 84 5.37 11.22 -10.84
C SER A 84 6.50 11.38 -9.83
N ARG A 85 6.58 10.42 -8.91
CA ARG A 85 7.74 10.16 -8.03
C ARG A 85 8.90 9.57 -8.84
N SER A 86 10.09 9.55 -8.23
CA SER A 86 11.20 8.71 -8.71
C SER A 86 11.02 7.27 -8.22
N LEU A 87 11.63 6.31 -8.93
CA LEU A 87 11.68 4.91 -8.48
C LEU A 87 12.28 4.80 -7.07
N GLU A 88 13.43 5.45 -6.84
CA GLU A 88 14.10 5.44 -5.54
C GLU A 88 13.26 6.06 -4.43
N GLY A 89 12.53 7.14 -4.73
CA GLY A 89 11.67 7.80 -3.76
C GLY A 89 10.53 6.88 -3.31
N LEU A 90 9.90 6.19 -4.25
CA LEU A 90 8.82 5.26 -3.94
C LEU A 90 9.33 3.98 -3.24
N SER A 91 10.45 3.41 -3.69
CA SER A 91 11.01 2.21 -3.05
C SER A 91 11.46 2.48 -1.61
N ARG A 92 12.10 3.64 -1.36
CA ARG A 92 12.47 4.08 0.00
C ARG A 92 11.25 4.28 0.89
N GLU A 93 10.23 4.97 0.39
CA GLU A 93 8.99 5.22 1.13
C GLU A 93 8.29 3.92 1.53
N VAL A 94 8.15 2.97 0.60
CA VAL A 94 7.60 1.63 0.88
C VAL A 94 8.44 0.92 1.94
N ARG A 95 9.77 0.89 1.79
CA ARG A 95 10.66 0.25 2.77
C ARG A 95 10.48 0.80 4.18
N GLU A 96 10.53 2.12 4.32
CA GLU A 96 10.43 2.81 5.62
C GLU A 96 9.08 2.55 6.30
N ILE A 97 7.98 2.62 5.54
CA ILE A 97 6.64 2.34 6.03
C ILE A 97 6.50 0.88 6.50
N LEU A 98 6.98 -0.08 5.70
CA LEU A 98 6.95 -1.49 6.06
C LEU A 98 7.78 -1.80 7.30
N GLY A 99 8.93 -1.13 7.47
CA GLY A 99 9.74 -1.24 8.68
C GLY A 99 9.01 -0.76 9.94
N GLU A 100 8.29 0.36 9.85
CA GLU A 100 7.48 0.84 10.98
C GLU A 100 6.31 -0.08 11.29
N PHE A 101 5.64 -0.66 10.29
CA PHE A 101 4.62 -1.68 10.54
C PHE A 101 5.20 -2.94 11.18
N PHE A 102 6.40 -3.36 10.77
CA PHE A 102 7.09 -4.47 11.43
C PHE A 102 7.39 -4.15 12.90
N ARG A 103 7.89 -2.95 13.20
CA ARG A 103 8.14 -2.49 14.58
C ARG A 103 6.87 -2.52 15.43
N GLN A 104 5.71 -2.21 14.85
CA GLN A 104 4.41 -2.27 15.52
C GLN A 104 3.85 -3.69 15.70
N GLY A 105 4.50 -4.72 15.17
CA GLY A 105 4.10 -6.12 15.37
C GLY A 105 3.45 -6.79 14.14
N PHE A 106 3.28 -6.08 13.02
CA PHE A 106 2.84 -6.73 11.78
C PHE A 106 3.94 -7.64 11.23
N ARG A 107 3.55 -8.80 10.70
CA ARG A 107 4.48 -9.81 10.16
C ARG A 107 4.14 -10.25 8.75
N ARG A 108 2.98 -9.86 8.25
CA ARG A 108 2.45 -10.22 6.93
C ARG A 108 1.89 -8.97 6.29
N VAL A 109 2.48 -8.57 5.17
CA VAL A 109 2.05 -7.38 4.44
C VAL A 109 1.85 -7.70 2.96
N LEU A 110 0.77 -7.19 2.39
CA LEU A 110 0.52 -7.15 0.96
C LEU A 110 0.60 -5.69 0.51
N VAL A 111 1.59 -5.36 -0.32
CA VAL A 111 1.62 -4.10 -1.05
C VAL A 111 0.74 -4.28 -2.29
N LEU A 112 -0.40 -3.58 -2.32
CA LEU A 112 -1.42 -3.73 -3.36
C LEU A 112 -1.38 -2.53 -4.29
N SER A 113 -0.84 -2.73 -5.50
CA SER A 113 -0.81 -1.68 -6.52
C SER A 113 -2.13 -1.56 -7.27
N GLY A 114 -2.60 -0.33 -7.45
CA GLY A 114 -3.62 0.03 -8.44
C GLY A 114 -3.02 0.55 -9.76
N HIS A 115 -1.70 0.78 -9.80
CA HIS A 115 -0.99 1.33 -10.96
C HIS A 115 -0.08 0.27 -11.62
N GLY A 116 -0.15 0.16 -12.94
CA GLY A 116 0.47 -0.93 -13.71
C GLY A 116 1.82 -0.63 -14.36
N ASP A 117 2.38 0.58 -14.22
CA ASP A 117 3.66 0.93 -14.83
C ASP A 117 4.80 0.02 -14.34
N SER A 118 5.66 -0.42 -15.24
CA SER A 118 6.73 -1.37 -14.92
C SER A 118 7.76 -0.78 -13.94
N GLY A 119 8.05 0.51 -14.03
CA GLY A 119 8.90 1.23 -13.09
C GLY A 119 8.24 1.37 -11.72
N HIS A 120 6.93 1.59 -11.68
CA HIS A 120 6.18 1.57 -10.42
C HIS A 120 6.24 0.20 -9.74
N MET A 121 5.89 -0.86 -10.45
CA MET A 121 5.93 -2.22 -9.90
C MET A 121 7.34 -2.62 -9.47
N ALA A 122 8.38 -2.22 -10.22
CA ALA A 122 9.77 -2.44 -9.84
C ALA A 122 10.12 -1.73 -8.52
N ALA A 123 9.69 -0.47 -8.35
CA ALA A 123 9.94 0.28 -7.12
C ALA A 123 9.22 -0.34 -5.90
N LEU A 124 7.98 -0.81 -6.06
CA LEU A 124 7.24 -1.49 -4.98
C LEU A 124 7.93 -2.81 -4.58
N ARG A 125 8.29 -3.63 -5.56
CA ARG A 125 9.01 -4.90 -5.34
C ARG A 125 10.34 -4.67 -4.65
N GLU A 126 11.08 -3.64 -5.06
CA GLU A 126 12.37 -3.30 -4.46
C GLU A 126 12.22 -2.82 -3.01
N GLY A 127 11.27 -1.93 -2.73
CA GLY A 127 11.00 -1.48 -1.36
C GLY A 127 10.56 -2.63 -0.45
N ALA A 128 9.69 -3.52 -0.95
CA ALA A 128 9.25 -4.72 -0.24
C ALA A 128 10.41 -5.69 0.03
N ARG A 129 11.29 -5.92 -0.96
CA ARG A 129 12.49 -6.77 -0.81
C ARG A 129 13.43 -6.22 0.24
N GLN A 130 13.76 -4.93 0.16
CA GLN A 130 14.65 -4.28 1.13
C GLN A 130 14.08 -4.35 2.56
N ALA A 131 12.77 -4.12 2.74
CA ALA A 131 12.14 -4.25 4.05
C ALA A 131 12.19 -5.68 4.61
N ALA A 132 12.00 -6.70 3.77
CA ALA A 132 12.10 -8.10 4.19
C ALA A 132 13.54 -8.49 4.57
N GLU A 133 14.55 -7.92 3.91
CA GLU A 133 15.97 -8.11 4.22
C GLU A 133 16.37 -7.43 5.54
N ASP A 134 15.92 -6.19 5.75
CA ASP A 134 16.17 -5.43 6.99
C ASP A 134 15.48 -6.06 8.21
N HIS A 135 14.35 -6.74 8.00
CA HIS A 135 13.49 -7.25 9.06
C HIS A 135 13.21 -8.76 8.90
N PRO A 136 14.16 -9.62 9.30
CA PRO A 136 13.95 -11.06 9.30
C PRO A 136 12.68 -11.46 10.06
N GLY A 137 11.72 -12.06 9.35
CA GLY A 137 10.40 -12.44 9.89
C GLY A 137 9.24 -11.58 9.38
N LEU A 138 9.51 -10.55 8.57
CA LEU A 138 8.50 -9.86 7.78
C LEU A 138 8.27 -10.61 6.46
N ALA A 139 7.06 -11.12 6.24
CA ALA A 139 6.64 -11.67 4.95
C ALA A 139 5.90 -10.59 4.16
N VAL A 140 6.45 -10.19 3.01
CA VAL A 140 5.85 -9.18 2.12
C VAL A 140 5.61 -9.76 0.74
N ALA A 141 4.45 -9.46 0.16
CA ALA A 141 4.15 -9.65 -1.26
C ALA A 141 3.88 -8.30 -1.93
N ALA A 142 4.34 -8.11 -3.17
CA ALA A 142 4.20 -6.91 -3.98
C ALA A 142 4.11 -7.27 -5.48
#